data_AF-A0A1E4RCQ2-F1
#
_entry.id   AF-A0A1E4RCQ2-F1
#
_cell.length_a   1.000
_cell.length_b   1.000
_cell.length_c   1.000
_cell.angle_alpha   90.00
_cell.angle_beta   90.00
_cell.angle_gamma   90.00
#
_symmetry.space_group_name_H-M   'P 1'
#
loop_
_entity.id
_entity.type
_entity.pdbx_description
1 polymer ?
#
loop_
_entity_poly.entity_id
_entity_poly.type
_entity_poly.pdbx_seq_one_letter_code
_entity_poly.pdbx_strand_id
1 'polypeptide(L)' 'MTAAPAEKYEYPPIPSQQELDEHDVPFLHRDQCSSHLINYYKCLDKGTSFCNKTKDEFYKCQYLLLKERLDKHT' A
#
# COMPACT_ATOMS: atom_id res chain seq x y z
N MET A 1 23.99 14.97 12.30
CA MET A 1 23.04 14.85 11.18
C MET A 1 21.64 14.78 11.77
N THR A 2 20.91 15.89 11.76
CA THR A 2 19.56 15.99 12.31
C THR A 2 18.60 15.28 11.36
N ALA A 3 18.12 14.10 11.74
CA ALA A 3 17.06 13.41 11.03
C ALA A 3 15.81 14.32 11.07
N ALA A 4 15.31 14.70 9.90
CA ALA A 4 14.03 15.39 9.79
C ALA A 4 12.94 14.57 10.51
N PRO A 5 11.98 15.20 11.21
CA PRO A 5 10.90 14.47 11.85
C PRO A 5 10.22 13.64 10.76
N ALA A 6 10.16 12.33 10.96
CA ALA A 6 9.42 11.45 10.07
C ALA A 6 7.98 11.96 10.05
N GLU A 7 7.58 12.65 8.97
CA GLU A 7 6.17 12.93 8.71
C GLU A 7 5.48 11.58 8.78
N LYS A 8 4.61 11.43 9.79
CA LYS A 8 3.96 10.17 10.11
C LYS A 8 3.10 9.84 8.91
N TYR A 9 3.47 8.81 8.17
CA TYR A 9 2.74 8.45 6.96
C TYR A 9 1.33 8.02 7.36
N GLU A 10 0.33 8.70 6.80
CA GLU A 10 -1.06 8.34 7.03
C GLU A 10 -1.43 7.19 6.09
N TYR A 11 -1.52 5.99 6.68
CA TYR A 11 -2.00 4.82 5.96
C TYR A 11 -3.45 5.02 5.52
N PRO A 12 -3.82 4.60 4.31
CA PRO A 12 -5.20 4.60 3.89
C PRO A 12 -6.04 3.68 4.79
N PRO A 13 -7.36 3.90 4.89
CA PRO A 13 -8.24 2.98 5.58
C PRO A 13 -8.15 1.60 4.94
N ILE A 14 -8.12 0.57 5.79
CA ILE A 14 -8.14 -0.82 5.33
C ILE A 14 -9.50 -1.06 4.67
N PRO A 15 -9.55 -1.55 3.42
CA PRO A 15 -10.78 -1.91 2.74
C PRO A 15 -11.58 -2.95 3.53
N SER A 16 -12.88 -3.00 3.27
CA SER A 16 -13.74 -4.01 3.88
C SER A 16 -13.33 -5.43 3.44
N GLN A 17 -13.68 -6.46 4.22
CA GLN A 17 -13.41 -7.85 3.81
C GLN A 17 -14.04 -8.20 2.46
N GLN A 18 -15.25 -7.70 2.20
CA GLN A 18 -15.92 -7.88 0.92
C GLN A 18 -15.11 -7.29 -0.24
N GLU A 19 -14.61 -6.06 -0.12
CA GLU A 19 -13.76 -5.45 -1.17
C GLU A 19 -12.43 -6.19 -1.36
N LEU A 20 -11.84 -6.74 -0.29
CA LEU A 20 -10.61 -7.53 -0.39
C LEU A 20 -10.84 -8.85 -1.13
N ASP A 21 -12.01 -9.47 -0.95
CA ASP A 21 -12.39 -10.70 -1.64
C ASP A 21 -12.79 -10.41 -3.10
N GLU A 22 -13.55 -9.36 -3.36
CA GLU A 22 -13.97 -8.94 -4.73
C GLU A 22 -12.78 -8.64 -5.66
N HIS A 23 -11.69 -8.11 -5.10
CA HIS A 23 -10.48 -7.78 -5.85
C HIS A 23 -9.39 -8.87 -5.75
N ASP A 24 -9.74 -10.06 -5.27
CA ASP A 24 -8.83 -11.22 -5.11
C ASP A 24 -7.49 -10.85 -4.43
N VAL A 25 -7.55 -9.97 -3.42
CA VAL A 25 -6.35 -9.46 -2.76
C VAL A 25 -5.66 -10.61 -2.02
N PRO A 26 -4.39 -10.95 -2.34
CA PRO A 26 -3.68 -12.02 -1.67
C PRO A 26 -3.58 -11.76 -0.17
N PHE A 27 -3.70 -12.82 0.65
CA PHE A 27 -3.69 -12.70 2.12
C PHE A 27 -2.50 -11.89 2.64
N LEU A 28 -1.31 -12.08 2.05
CA LEU A 28 -0.09 -11.34 2.40
C LEU A 28 -0.24 -9.82 2.24
N HIS A 29 -1.07 -9.37 1.31
CA HIS A 29 -1.30 -7.96 0.99
C HIS A 29 -2.62 -7.43 1.56
N ARG A 30 -3.32 -8.18 2.42
CA ARG A 30 -4.49 -7.71 3.20
C ARG A 30 -4.04 -6.91 4.43
N ASP A 31 -3.13 -5.96 4.22
CA ASP A 31 -2.54 -5.13 5.25
C ASP A 31 -2.97 -3.66 5.12
N GLN A 32 -2.29 -2.75 5.82
CA GLN A 32 -2.55 -1.31 5.79
C GLN A 32 -2.34 -0.67 4.41
N CYS A 33 -1.75 -1.38 3.45
CA CYS A 33 -1.49 -0.90 2.09
C CYS A 33 -2.40 -1.53 1.03
N SER A 34 -3.29 -2.45 1.43
CA SER A 34 -4.25 -3.14 0.56
C SER A 34 -5.10 -2.20 -0.31
N SER A 35 -5.47 -1.02 0.20
CA SER A 35 -6.22 -0.01 -0.55
C SER A 35 -5.47 0.48 -1.81
N HIS A 36 -4.15 0.69 -1.70
CA HIS A 36 -3.33 1.07 -2.85
C HIS A 36 -3.19 -0.07 -3.86
N LEU A 37 -3.15 -1.32 -3.40
CA LEU A 37 -3.12 -2.48 -4.29
C LEU A 37 -4.41 -2.61 -5.10
N ILE A 38 -5.56 -2.41 -4.46
CA ILE A 38 -6.85 -2.37 -5.16
C ILE A 38 -6.87 -1.27 -6.21
N ASN A 39 -6.36 -0.07 -5.91
CA ASN A 39 -6.25 1.01 -6.89
C ASN A 39 -5.31 0.67 -8.06
N TYR A 40 -4.26 -0.09 -7.80
CA TYR A 40 -3.39 -0.61 -8.84
C TYR A 40 -4.13 -1.62 -9.74
N TYR A 41 -4.86 -2.58 -9.17
CA TYR A 41 -5.67 -3.53 -9.93
C TYR A 41 -6.76 -2.84 -10.76
N LYS A 42 -7.50 -1.90 -10.16
CA LYS A 42 -8.49 -1.07 -10.88
C LYS A 42 -7.89 -0.28 -12.06
N CYS A 43 -6.60 0.05 -12.00
CA CYS A 43 -5.91 0.68 -13.12
C CYS A 43 -5.53 -0.34 -14.21
N LEU A 44 -5.07 -1.53 -13.82
CA LEU A 44 -4.76 -2.61 -14.75
C LEU A 44 -6.01 -3.08 -15.51
N ASP A 45 -7.15 -3.16 -14.84
CA ASP A 45 -8.44 -3.56 -15.44
C ASP A 45 -8.90 -2.60 -16.55
N LYS A 46 -8.44 -1.34 -16.55
CA LYS A 46 -8.71 -0.38 -17.62
C LYS A 46 -7.92 -0.67 -18.91
N GLY A 47 -7.09 -1.71 -18.93
CA GLY A 47 -6.29 -2.12 -20.09
C GLY A 47 -5.12 -1.19 -20.38
N THR A 48 -4.76 -0.30 -19.45
CA THR A 48 -3.66 0.64 -19.63
C THR A 48 -2.37 0.09 -19.04
N SER A 49 -1.33 -0.06 -19.85
CA SER A 49 0.00 -0.54 -19.39
C SER A 49 0.77 0.48 -18.53
N PHE A 50 0.22 1.69 -18.30
CA PHE A 50 0.89 2.82 -17.66
C PHE A 50 0.41 3.11 -16.24
N CYS A 51 0.13 2.08 -15.44
CA CYS A 51 -0.30 2.20 -14.04
C CYS A 51 0.87 2.43 -13.05
N ASN A 52 1.93 3.14 -13.48
CA ASN A 52 3.12 3.34 -12.66
C ASN A 52 2.81 4.14 -11.39
N LYS A 53 1.93 5.15 -11.47
CA LYS A 53 1.58 5.97 -10.31
C LYS A 53 0.97 5.14 -9.17
N THR A 54 -0.06 4.35 -9.46
CA THR A 54 -0.75 3.53 -8.46
C THR A 54 0.13 2.39 -7.95
N LYS A 55 0.99 1.84 -8.82
CA LYS A 55 2.03 0.88 -8.44
C LYS A 55 3.03 1.48 -7.45
N ASP A 56 3.55 2.67 -7.73
CA ASP A 56 4.54 3.35 -6.91
C ASP A 56 3.95 3.75 -5.55
N GLU A 57 2.68 4.16 -5.51
CA GLU A 57 1.94 4.42 -4.27
C GLU A 57 1.85 3.16 -3.39
N PHE A 58 1.52 2.00 -3.96
CA PHE A 58 1.48 0.73 -3.23
C PHE A 58 2.85 0.36 -2.65
N TYR A 59 3.91 0.40 -3.45
CA TYR A 59 5.25 0.04 -2.97
C TYR A 59 5.82 1.05 -1.97
N LYS A 60 5.50 2.34 -2.12
CA LYS A 60 5.85 3.36 -1.13
C LYS A 60 5.21 3.07 0.23
N CYS A 61 3.92 2.69 0.24
CA CYS A 61 3.24 2.29 1.46
C CYS A 61 3.91 1.06 2.11
N GLN A 62 4.19 0.02 1.33
CA GLN A 62 4.87 -1.20 1.80
C GLN A 62 6.27 -0.89 2.38
N TYR A 63 7.03 0.00 1.74
CA TYR A 63 8.33 0.43 2.23
C TYR A 63 8.23 1.13 3.59
N LEU A 64 7.27 2.05 3.75
CA LEU A 64 7.08 2.78 5.01
C LEU A 64 6.61 1.85 6.13
N LEU A 65 5.69 0.93 5.82
CA LEU A 65 5.23 -0.12 6.73
C LEU A 65 6.39 -0.99 7.23
N LEU A 66 7.26 -1.41 6.31
CA LEU A 66 8.44 -2.21 6.63
C LEU A 66 9.43 -1.41 7.48
N LYS A 67 9.67 -0.15 7.14
CA LYS A 67 10.55 0.73 7.89
C LYS A 67 10.06 0.90 9.33
N GLU A 68 8.77 1.18 9.54
CA GLU A 68 8.19 1.28 10.88
C GLU A 68 8.31 -0.02 11.69
N ARG A 69 8.17 -1.18 11.03
CA ARG A 69 8.39 -2.48 11.69
C ARG A 69 9.84 -2.64 12.12
N LEU A 70 10.80 -2.31 11.25
CA LEU A 70 12.23 -2.38 11.57
C LEU A 70 12.62 -1.41 12.69
N ASP A 71 12.08 -0.18 12.65
CA ASP A 71 12.33 0.83 13.68
C ASP A 71 11.79 0.39 15.06
N LYS A 72 10.71 -0.43 15.12
CA LYS A 72 10.20 -1.02 16.37
C LYS A 72 11.03 -2.20 16.87
N HIS A 73 11.82 -2.83 16.01
CA HIS A 73 12.65 -3.99 16.33
C HIS A 73 14.10 -3.64 16.69
N THR A 74 14.46 -2.34 16.66
CA THR A 74 15.78 -1.80 17.01
C THR A 74 15.71 -1.05 18.33
#